data_AF-A0A4Q5QM88-F1
#
_entry.id   AF-A0A4Q5QM88-F1
#
_cell.length_a   1.000
_cell.length_b   1.000
_cell.length_c   1.000
_cell.angle_alpha   90.00
_cell.angle_beta   90.00
_cell.angle_gamma   90.00
#
_symmetry.space_group_name_H-M   'P 1'
#
loop_
_entity.id
_entity.type
_entity.pdbx_description
1 polymer ?
#
loop_
_entity_poly.entity_id
_entity_poly.type
_entity_poly.pdbx_seq_one_letter_code
_entity_poly.pdbx_strand_id
1 'polypeptide(L)'
;EDVELVGISGASAGAMNGAALAAGFAEDGIRGAVAGMERMWRTISKTSPLAPFDHEQFRQSYFEQMFMRSLEYFHLTSRYFSPHTPGLRSMDALRRAMAASVDLNILNKQTALPLHISATHIPTGAARMFTGTEVTLDSLMASACLPDLFAPVEVDGESYWDGGFTANPALTPLLGEEMDATDMIIVQITPFVDSDVSGALGDRTRRVSEIGFNACLLRDLKVLTELKEISSLEQCNDPRLKAISRINLHLISPPASIGERGGASKIDMRWSVLLELRALGREAAETWLQQDGVLMGKKSSMVEMPDEIAKVMA
;
A
#
# COMPACT_ATOMS: atom_id res chain seq x y z
N GLU A 1 -16.87 -0.57 17.45
CA GLU A 1 -15.80 -1.14 18.28
C GLU A 1 -15.69 -2.67 18.08
N ASP A 2 -16.17 -3.20 16.94
CA ASP A 2 -16.44 -4.64 16.76
C ASP A 2 -15.51 -5.37 15.76
N VAL A 3 -14.39 -4.75 15.35
CA VAL A 3 -13.43 -5.38 14.41
C VAL A 3 -12.07 -5.50 15.09
N GLU A 4 -11.71 -6.73 15.43
CA GLU A 4 -10.40 -7.06 15.96
C GLU A 4 -9.40 -7.24 14.80
N LEU A 5 -8.26 -6.55 14.89
CA LEU A 5 -7.18 -6.70 13.92
C LEU A 5 -6.24 -7.79 14.43
N VAL A 6 -6.06 -8.85 13.64
CA VAL A 6 -5.20 -9.99 13.98
C VAL A 6 -3.93 -10.07 13.14
N GLY A 7 -3.83 -9.29 12.06
CA GLY A 7 -2.63 -9.23 11.23
C GLY A 7 -2.66 -8.13 10.18
N ILE A 8 -1.47 -7.74 9.71
CA ILE A 8 -1.29 -6.73 8.66
C ILE A 8 -0.31 -7.25 7.62
N SER A 9 -0.66 -7.06 6.35
CA SER A 9 0.26 -7.23 5.23
C SER A 9 0.29 -5.95 4.40
N GLY A 10 1.47 -5.51 3.98
CA GLY A 10 1.63 -4.26 3.23
C GLY A 10 2.85 -4.25 2.33
N ALA A 11 2.78 -3.46 1.26
CA ALA A 11 3.91 -3.11 0.41
C ALA A 11 3.99 -1.59 0.28
N SER A 12 5.19 -1.04 0.09
CA SER A 12 5.37 0.39 -0.14
C SER A 12 4.75 1.25 0.98
N ALA A 13 3.89 2.21 0.62
CA ALA A 13 3.12 2.99 1.60
C ALA A 13 2.31 2.11 2.58
N GLY A 14 1.80 0.95 2.13
CA GLY A 14 1.10 0.00 3.00
C GLY A 14 2.02 -0.60 4.08
N ALA A 15 3.28 -0.88 3.74
CA ALA A 15 4.27 -1.37 4.70
C ALA A 15 4.60 -0.33 5.78
N MET A 16 4.74 0.94 5.38
CA MET A 16 5.02 2.04 6.32
C MET A 16 3.84 2.32 7.24
N ASN A 17 2.62 2.41 6.68
CA ASN A 17 1.41 2.57 7.48
C ASN A 17 1.20 1.37 8.41
N GLY A 18 1.44 0.15 7.93
CA GLY A 18 1.38 -1.06 8.75
C GLY A 18 2.36 -1.05 9.91
N ALA A 19 3.60 -0.61 9.69
CA ALA A 19 4.61 -0.46 10.74
C ALA A 19 4.21 0.58 11.80
N ALA A 20 3.74 1.75 11.38
CA ALA A 20 3.28 2.79 12.30
C ALA A 20 2.00 2.37 13.07
N LEU A 21 1.09 1.67 12.40
CA LEU A 21 -0.12 1.13 12.99
C LEU A 21 0.22 0.06 14.04
N ALA A 22 1.00 -0.96 13.68
CA ALA A 22 1.34 -2.07 14.58
C ALA A 22 2.19 -1.61 15.78
N ALA A 23 3.16 -0.72 15.57
CA ALA A 23 3.93 -0.13 16.67
C ALA A 23 3.04 0.69 17.61
N GLY A 24 2.19 1.57 17.06
CA GLY A 24 1.24 2.35 17.85
C GLY A 24 0.20 1.47 18.56
N PHE A 25 -0.25 0.40 17.93
CA PHE A 25 -1.20 -0.55 18.52
C PHE A 25 -0.63 -1.21 19.78
N ALA A 26 0.64 -1.58 19.74
CA ALA A 26 1.33 -2.14 20.90
C ALA A 26 1.53 -1.14 22.06
N GLU A 27 1.46 0.18 21.78
CA GLU A 27 1.56 1.22 22.81
C GLU A 27 0.23 1.49 23.54
N ASP A 28 -0.87 1.68 22.80
CA ASP A 28 -2.18 2.08 23.36
C ASP A 28 -3.37 1.60 22.50
N GLY A 29 -3.27 0.38 21.98
CA GLY A 29 -4.32 -0.25 21.16
C GLY A 29 -4.74 0.61 19.97
N ILE A 30 -6.04 0.66 19.68
CA ILE A 30 -6.58 1.42 18.52
C ILE A 30 -6.19 2.91 18.57
N ARG A 31 -6.20 3.52 19.76
CA ARG A 31 -5.82 4.94 19.91
C ARG A 31 -4.35 5.15 19.57
N GLY A 32 -3.49 4.25 20.07
CA GLY A 32 -2.07 4.26 19.77
C GLY A 32 -1.79 4.02 18.29
N ALA A 33 -2.52 3.12 17.63
CA ALA A 33 -2.42 2.85 16.20
C ALA A 33 -2.75 4.10 15.35
N VAL A 34 -3.84 4.79 15.66
CA VAL A 34 -4.23 6.05 15.00
C VAL A 34 -3.18 7.14 15.25
N ALA A 35 -2.72 7.27 16.49
CA ALA A 35 -1.69 8.24 16.85
C ALA A 35 -0.35 7.94 16.15
N GLY A 36 0.05 6.68 16.05
CA GLY A 36 1.26 6.22 15.37
C GLY A 36 1.28 6.59 13.90
N MET A 37 0.19 6.29 13.18
CA MET A 37 0.04 6.69 11.78
C MET A 37 0.08 8.23 11.62
N GLU A 38 -0.62 8.99 12.47
CA GLU A 38 -0.59 10.46 12.40
C GLU A 38 0.81 11.02 12.69
N ARG A 39 1.54 10.47 13.67
CA ARG A 39 2.94 10.84 13.96
C ARG A 39 3.84 10.60 12.77
N MET A 40 3.69 9.46 12.09
CA MET A 40 4.44 9.14 10.87
C MET A 40 4.14 10.16 9.76
N TRP A 41 2.87 10.39 9.45
CA TRP A 41 2.47 11.34 8.39
C TRP A 41 2.96 12.77 8.68
N ARG A 42 2.85 13.24 9.93
CA ARG A 42 3.39 14.55 10.34
C ARG A 42 4.91 14.64 10.21
N THR A 43 5.61 13.55 10.49
CA THR A 43 7.08 13.53 10.40
C THR A 43 7.52 13.54 8.94
N ILE A 44 6.90 12.71 8.10
CA ILE A 44 7.15 12.67 6.66
C ILE A 44 6.85 14.03 6.03
N SER A 45 5.73 14.67 6.38
CA SER A 45 5.37 15.97 5.80
C SER A 45 6.38 17.08 6.10
N LYS A 46 6.97 17.08 7.29
CA LYS A 46 8.05 18.01 7.65
C LYS A 46 9.33 17.82 6.83
N THR A 47 9.55 16.62 6.30
CA THR A 47 10.69 16.31 5.44
C THR A 47 10.41 16.54 3.96
N SER A 48 9.17 16.88 3.60
CA SER A 48 8.78 17.14 2.21
C SER A 48 9.49 18.39 1.69
N PRO A 49 10.19 18.33 0.53
CA PRO A 49 10.70 19.52 -0.15
C PRO A 49 9.60 20.53 -0.49
N LEU A 50 8.35 20.07 -0.56
CA LEU A 50 7.17 20.88 -0.86
C LEU A 50 6.52 21.51 0.37
N ALA A 51 6.97 21.20 1.59
CA ALA A 51 6.39 21.72 2.82
C ALA A 51 6.32 23.27 2.87
N PRO A 52 7.31 24.05 2.39
CA PRO A 52 7.19 25.52 2.35
C PRO A 52 6.03 26.04 1.49
N PHE A 53 5.56 25.23 0.54
CA PHE A 53 4.46 25.56 -0.37
C PHE A 53 3.11 25.04 0.13
N ASP A 54 3.04 24.57 1.38
CA ASP A 54 1.81 24.10 2.03
C ASP A 54 1.01 25.25 2.66
N HIS A 55 0.63 26.22 1.84
CA HIS A 55 -0.22 27.34 2.26
C HIS A 55 -1.31 27.62 1.22
N GLU A 56 -2.46 28.08 1.69
CA GLU A 56 -3.71 28.18 0.91
C GLU A 56 -3.57 29.03 -0.36
N GLN A 57 -2.82 30.14 -0.28
CA GLN A 57 -2.59 31.05 -1.40
C GLN A 57 -1.81 30.39 -2.55
N PHE A 58 -0.97 29.41 -2.27
CA PHE A 58 -0.20 28.69 -3.29
C PHE A 58 -1.02 27.57 -3.93
N ARG A 59 -1.74 26.77 -3.12
CA ARG A 59 -2.46 25.54 -3.53
C ARG A 59 -3.53 25.72 -4.63
N GLN A 60 -4.00 26.93 -4.88
CA GLN A 60 -5.00 27.21 -5.94
C GLN A 60 -4.47 28.14 -7.03
N SER A 61 -3.17 28.42 -7.03
CA SER A 61 -2.57 29.31 -8.01
C SER A 61 -2.29 28.57 -9.33
N TYR A 62 -2.39 29.30 -10.45
CA TYR A 62 -1.91 28.79 -11.75
C TYR A 62 -0.43 28.39 -11.69
N PHE A 63 0.33 29.04 -10.81
CA PHE A 63 1.74 28.72 -10.57
C PHE A 63 1.94 27.34 -9.97
N GLU A 64 1.08 26.90 -9.04
CA GLU A 64 1.17 25.55 -8.46
C GLU A 64 0.90 24.47 -9.49
N GLN A 65 -0.10 24.66 -10.37
CA GLN A 65 -0.36 23.73 -11.47
C GLN A 65 0.84 23.62 -12.43
N MET A 66 1.45 24.76 -12.78
CA MET A 66 2.66 24.81 -13.61
C MET A 66 3.86 24.15 -12.92
N PHE A 67 4.01 24.37 -11.61
CA PHE A 67 5.09 23.81 -10.81
C PHE A 67 4.96 22.28 -10.63
N MET A 68 3.77 21.77 -10.34
CA MET A 68 3.54 20.33 -10.24
C MET A 68 3.75 19.62 -11.58
N ARG A 69 3.31 20.24 -12.69
CA ARG A 69 3.61 19.73 -14.04
C ARG A 69 5.11 19.71 -14.33
N SER A 70 5.86 20.74 -13.94
CA SER A 70 7.30 20.77 -14.17
C SER A 70 8.04 19.69 -13.36
N LEU A 71 7.58 19.43 -12.12
CA LEU A 71 8.07 18.30 -11.33
C LEU A 71 7.77 16.97 -12.02
N GLU A 72 6.55 16.76 -12.52
CA GLU A 72 6.20 15.55 -13.27
C GLU A 72 7.12 15.31 -14.47
N TYR A 73 7.37 16.35 -15.29
CA TYR A 73 8.32 16.27 -16.40
C TYR A 73 9.75 16.01 -15.92
N PHE A 74 10.18 16.65 -14.83
CA PHE A 74 11.47 16.37 -14.22
C PHE A 74 11.57 14.91 -13.79
N HIS A 75 10.55 14.33 -13.17
CA HIS A 75 10.54 12.92 -12.78
C HIS A 75 10.67 11.99 -13.99
N LEU A 76 9.89 12.20 -15.06
CA LEU A 76 9.96 11.40 -16.28
C LEU A 76 11.32 11.45 -16.97
N THR A 77 12.01 12.59 -16.88
CA THR A 77 13.33 12.81 -17.50
C THR A 77 14.49 12.46 -16.57
N SER A 78 14.27 12.48 -15.26
CA SER A 78 15.31 12.25 -14.24
C SER A 78 15.99 10.91 -14.42
N ARG A 79 15.25 9.85 -14.80
CA ARG A 79 15.81 8.51 -15.06
C ARG A 79 16.98 8.47 -16.06
N TYR A 80 17.09 9.44 -16.96
CA TYR A 80 18.18 9.51 -17.96
C TYR A 80 19.47 10.16 -17.42
N PHE A 81 19.39 10.96 -16.35
CA PHE A 81 20.53 11.72 -15.81
C PHE A 81 20.81 11.43 -14.32
N SER A 82 19.86 10.79 -13.65
CA SER A 82 19.86 10.39 -12.24
C SER A 82 20.98 9.41 -11.87
N PRO A 83 21.41 8.45 -12.72
CA PRO A 83 22.57 7.60 -12.43
C PRO A 83 23.88 8.37 -12.21
N HIS A 84 23.96 9.62 -12.68
CA HIS A 84 25.15 10.46 -12.60
C HIS A 84 25.07 11.54 -11.51
N THR A 85 23.99 11.59 -10.73
CA THR A 85 23.78 12.60 -9.67
C THR A 85 23.63 11.94 -8.30
N PRO A 86 24.73 11.76 -7.54
CA PRO A 86 24.67 11.26 -6.16
C PRO A 86 23.76 12.14 -5.30
N GLY A 87 22.85 11.54 -4.54
CA GLY A 87 21.92 12.25 -3.65
C GLY A 87 20.53 12.53 -4.22
N LEU A 88 20.35 12.55 -5.56
CA LEU A 88 19.03 12.71 -6.18
C LEU A 88 18.13 11.46 -5.99
N ARG A 89 18.75 10.31 -5.69
CA ARG A 89 18.08 9.01 -5.50
C ARG A 89 18.10 8.50 -4.06
N SER A 90 18.31 9.39 -3.09
CA SER A 90 18.43 9.00 -1.68
C SER A 90 17.07 8.87 -1.01
N MET A 91 16.90 7.83 -0.20
CA MET A 91 15.76 7.65 0.71
C MET A 91 16.03 8.23 2.11
N ASP A 92 17.14 8.95 2.33
CA ASP A 92 17.56 9.38 3.68
C ASP A 92 16.51 10.21 4.42
N ALA A 93 15.77 11.05 3.72
CA ALA A 93 14.69 11.85 4.31
C ALA A 93 13.58 10.94 4.87
N LEU A 94 13.11 10.00 4.05
CA LEU A 94 12.10 9.02 4.43
C LEU A 94 12.61 8.07 5.53
N ARG A 95 13.86 7.62 5.42
CA ARG A 95 14.56 6.80 6.41
C ARG A 95 14.57 7.48 7.79
N ARG A 96 14.99 8.75 7.85
CA ARG A 96 14.99 9.53 9.09
C ARG A 96 13.58 9.75 9.62
N ALA A 97 12.61 10.01 8.74
CA ALA A 97 11.23 10.20 9.15
C ALA A 97 10.67 8.93 9.81
N MET A 98 10.85 7.77 9.18
CA MET A 98 10.42 6.48 9.71
C MET A 98 11.11 6.14 11.04
N ALA A 99 12.43 6.34 11.13
CA ALA A 99 13.18 6.12 12.36
C ALA A 99 12.72 7.01 13.52
N ALA A 100 12.24 8.23 13.22
CA ALA A 100 11.72 9.15 14.22
C ALA A 100 10.26 8.89 14.60
N SER A 101 9.49 8.18 13.76
CA SER A 101 8.06 7.97 13.98
C SER A 101 7.67 6.57 14.44
N VAL A 102 8.49 5.55 14.18
CA VAL A 102 8.19 4.14 14.48
C VAL A 102 9.26 3.59 15.41
N ASP A 103 8.87 3.16 16.61
CA ASP A 103 9.76 2.42 17.51
C ASP A 103 9.85 0.96 17.06
N LEU A 104 10.94 0.63 16.35
CA LEU A 104 11.21 -0.72 15.86
C LEU A 104 11.40 -1.74 17.00
N ASN A 105 11.80 -1.31 18.21
CA ASN A 105 11.92 -2.25 19.33
C ASN A 105 10.55 -2.69 19.82
N ILE A 106 9.56 -1.78 19.85
CA ILE A 106 8.17 -2.12 20.17
C ILE A 106 7.61 -3.00 19.05
N LEU A 107 7.76 -2.57 17.79
CA LEU A 107 7.26 -3.29 16.62
C LEU A 107 7.75 -4.74 16.54
N ASN A 108 9.03 -4.97 16.85
CA ASN A 108 9.65 -6.29 16.71
C ASN A 108 9.43 -7.21 17.92
N LYS A 109 9.01 -6.68 19.07
CA LYS A 109 8.75 -7.46 20.29
C LYS A 109 7.28 -7.77 20.53
N GLN A 110 6.38 -6.95 19.99
CA GLN A 110 4.94 -7.18 20.10
C GLN A 110 4.52 -8.37 19.25
N THR A 111 3.52 -9.12 19.72
CA THR A 111 2.92 -10.25 19.00
C THR A 111 1.42 -10.05 18.78
N ALA A 112 0.88 -8.90 19.19
CA ALA A 112 -0.55 -8.63 19.15
C ALA A 112 -1.05 -8.39 17.71
N LEU A 113 -0.19 -7.79 16.87
CA LEU A 113 -0.51 -7.49 15.49
C LEU A 113 0.68 -7.80 14.58
N PRO A 114 0.85 -9.06 14.16
CA PRO A 114 1.88 -9.48 13.21
C PRO A 114 1.86 -8.62 11.95
N LEU A 115 3.03 -8.12 11.56
CA LEU A 115 3.22 -7.34 10.35
C LEU A 115 4.05 -8.13 9.35
N HIS A 116 3.57 -8.17 8.12
CA HIS A 116 4.25 -8.72 6.97
C HIS A 116 4.46 -7.61 5.94
N ILE A 117 5.71 -7.39 5.54
CA ILE A 117 6.02 -6.42 4.47
C ILE A 117 6.71 -7.11 3.31
N SER A 118 6.36 -6.75 2.08
CA SER A 118 6.96 -7.33 0.88
C SER A 118 7.99 -6.38 0.27
N ALA A 119 9.05 -6.96 -0.30
CA ALA A 119 9.96 -6.28 -1.23
C ALA A 119 10.27 -7.21 -2.42
N THR A 120 10.69 -6.62 -3.53
CA THR A 120 11.06 -7.34 -4.74
C THR A 120 12.57 -7.58 -4.76
N HIS A 121 12.99 -8.85 -4.72
CA HIS A 121 14.39 -9.22 -4.83
C HIS A 121 14.89 -9.02 -6.26
N ILE A 122 15.79 -8.05 -6.47
CA ILE A 122 16.15 -7.58 -7.82
C ILE A 122 16.74 -8.68 -8.71
N PRO A 123 17.73 -9.48 -8.27
CA PRO A 123 18.36 -10.49 -9.13
C PRO A 123 17.38 -11.56 -9.64
N THR A 124 16.37 -11.91 -8.84
CA THR A 124 15.44 -13.02 -9.16
C THR A 124 14.05 -12.58 -9.60
N GLY A 125 13.66 -11.34 -9.30
CA GLY A 125 12.28 -10.87 -9.44
C GLY A 125 11.28 -11.53 -8.47
N ALA A 126 11.74 -12.24 -7.44
CA ALA A 126 10.89 -12.90 -6.47
C ALA A 126 10.46 -11.96 -5.34
N ALA A 127 9.26 -12.20 -4.77
CA ALA A 127 8.83 -11.54 -3.55
C ALA A 127 9.62 -12.06 -2.35
N ARG A 128 10.15 -11.15 -1.52
CA ARG A 128 10.67 -11.43 -0.18
C ARG A 128 9.74 -10.79 0.84
N MET A 129 9.22 -11.62 1.75
CA MET A 129 8.44 -11.16 2.89
C MET A 129 9.35 -10.95 4.09
N PHE A 130 9.24 -9.82 4.79
CA PHE A 130 9.89 -9.57 6.08
C PHE A 130 8.82 -9.53 7.17
N THR A 131 9.09 -10.18 8.31
CA THR A 131 8.18 -10.20 9.46
C THR A 131 8.95 -10.24 10.78
N GLY A 132 8.28 -9.88 11.89
CA GLY A 132 8.87 -9.86 13.22
C GLY A 132 10.18 -9.07 13.26
N THR A 133 11.26 -9.70 13.73
CA THR A 133 12.59 -9.07 13.83
C THR A 133 13.22 -8.72 12.48
N GLU A 134 12.74 -9.27 11.37
CA GLU A 134 13.20 -8.93 10.03
C GLU A 134 12.65 -7.58 9.56
N VAL A 135 11.63 -7.03 10.23
CA VAL A 135 11.12 -5.68 9.97
C VAL A 135 12.11 -4.68 10.56
N THR A 136 13.04 -4.25 9.71
CA THR A 136 14.05 -3.25 10.00
C THR A 136 13.76 -1.98 9.21
N LEU A 137 14.55 -0.93 9.48
CA LEU A 137 14.48 0.28 8.68
C LEU A 137 14.89 0.02 7.22
N ASP A 138 15.86 -0.87 6.99
CA ASP A 138 16.31 -1.24 5.65
C ASP A 138 15.23 -2.00 4.88
N SER A 139 14.55 -2.96 5.51
CA SER A 139 13.45 -3.68 4.86
C SER A 139 12.25 -2.77 4.57
N LEU A 140 11.97 -1.77 5.42
CA LEU A 140 10.93 -0.77 5.16
C LEU A 140 11.31 0.15 3.99
N MET A 141 12.58 0.55 3.87
CA MET A 141 13.05 1.31 2.71
C MET A 141 13.02 0.46 1.44
N ALA A 142 13.45 -0.79 1.51
CA ALA A 142 13.36 -1.74 0.40
C ALA A 142 11.91 -1.88 -0.11
N SER A 143 10.95 -2.05 0.80
CA SER A 143 9.53 -2.18 0.45
C SER A 143 8.95 -0.97 -0.27
N ALA A 144 9.53 0.22 -0.11
CA ALA A 144 9.11 1.48 -0.73
C ALA A 144 10.10 2.02 -1.78
N CYS A 145 11.07 1.21 -2.21
CA CYS A 145 12.13 1.62 -3.11
C CYS A 145 11.68 1.58 -4.58
N LEU A 146 11.04 2.66 -5.04
CA LEU A 146 10.67 2.81 -6.45
C LEU A 146 11.91 2.99 -7.35
N PRO A 147 12.10 2.14 -8.38
CA PRO A 147 13.31 2.14 -9.21
C PRO A 147 13.45 3.37 -10.10
N ASP A 148 12.41 4.16 -10.30
CA ASP A 148 12.55 5.45 -11.00
C ASP A 148 13.09 6.55 -10.08
N LEU A 149 12.85 6.44 -8.77
CA LEU A 149 13.16 7.49 -7.78
C LEU A 149 14.40 7.20 -6.95
N PHE A 150 14.63 5.94 -6.57
CA PHE A 150 15.61 5.59 -5.54
C PHE A 150 16.65 4.58 -6.02
N ALA A 151 17.86 4.65 -5.45
CA ALA A 151 18.85 3.60 -5.65
C ALA A 151 18.35 2.31 -4.95
N PRO A 152 18.68 1.11 -5.48
CA PRO A 152 18.38 -0.15 -4.81
C PRO A 152 18.78 -0.13 -3.33
N VAL A 153 17.93 -0.70 -2.48
CA VAL A 153 18.22 -0.84 -1.06
C VAL A 153 18.81 -2.21 -0.81
N GLU A 154 19.93 -2.27 -0.10
CA GLU A 154 20.54 -3.53 0.33
C GLU A 154 19.99 -3.95 1.69
N VAL A 155 19.55 -5.21 1.80
CA VAL A 155 19.18 -5.86 3.06
C VAL A 155 19.92 -7.18 3.11
N ASP A 156 20.72 -7.39 4.16
CA ASP A 156 21.55 -8.60 4.34
C ASP A 156 22.45 -8.94 3.13
N GLY A 157 22.93 -7.93 2.41
CA GLY A 157 23.81 -8.08 1.24
C GLY A 157 23.10 -8.32 -0.09
N GLU A 158 21.76 -8.41 -0.09
CA GLU A 158 20.95 -8.58 -1.30
C GLU A 158 20.21 -7.29 -1.67
N SER A 159 20.00 -7.07 -2.97
CA SER A 159 19.40 -5.82 -3.47
C SER A 159 17.90 -5.94 -3.72
N TYR A 160 17.15 -4.94 -3.27
CA TYR A 160 15.69 -4.93 -3.30
C TYR A 160 15.10 -3.64 -3.88
N TRP A 161 13.93 -3.80 -4.49
CA TRP A 161 13.00 -2.75 -4.90
C TRP A 161 11.65 -2.90 -4.20
N ASP A 162 10.78 -1.92 -4.44
CA ASP A 162 9.42 -1.87 -3.91
C ASP A 162 8.67 -3.20 -4.04
N GLY A 163 7.92 -3.58 -3.00
CA GLY A 163 7.11 -4.81 -2.98
C GLY A 163 5.96 -4.81 -4.00
N GLY A 164 5.57 -3.61 -4.45
CA GLY A 164 4.60 -3.33 -5.50
C GLY A 164 4.70 -4.23 -6.72
N PHE A 165 5.93 -4.55 -7.14
CA PHE A 165 6.17 -5.30 -8.38
C PHE A 165 5.94 -6.81 -8.26
N THR A 166 5.89 -7.36 -7.04
CA THR A 166 5.84 -8.81 -6.83
C THR A 166 4.74 -9.27 -5.87
N ALA A 167 4.41 -8.50 -4.83
CA ALA A 167 3.33 -8.81 -3.90
C ALA A 167 2.76 -7.54 -3.25
N ASN A 168 1.55 -7.11 -3.64
CA ASN A 168 1.01 -5.80 -3.26
C ASN A 168 -0.52 -5.78 -2.99
N PRO A 169 -0.93 -5.96 -1.72
CA PRO A 169 -0.15 -6.58 -0.65
C PRO A 169 -0.05 -8.11 -0.83
N ALA A 170 0.85 -8.76 -0.12
CA ALA A 170 0.89 -10.22 -0.08
C ALA A 170 -0.30 -10.75 0.74
N LEU A 171 -1.20 -11.54 0.15
CA LEU A 171 -2.37 -12.07 0.85
C LEU A 171 -2.05 -13.34 1.65
N THR A 172 -1.16 -14.19 1.11
CA THR A 172 -0.80 -15.50 1.66
C THR A 172 -0.43 -15.52 3.15
N PRO A 173 0.34 -14.57 3.70
CA PRO A 173 0.67 -14.56 5.12
C PRO A 173 -0.56 -14.48 6.04
N LEU A 174 -1.65 -13.89 5.55
CA LEU A 174 -2.88 -13.68 6.30
C LEU A 174 -3.89 -14.83 6.13
N LEU A 175 -3.56 -15.86 5.32
CA LEU A 175 -4.45 -16.99 5.04
C LEU A 175 -4.24 -18.20 5.97
N GLY A 176 -3.23 -18.15 6.84
CA GLY A 176 -2.89 -19.26 7.73
C GLY A 176 -3.85 -19.42 8.91
N GLU A 177 -4.11 -20.67 9.34
CA GLU A 177 -4.91 -20.95 10.54
C GLU A 177 -4.37 -20.26 11.81
N GLU A 178 -3.05 -20.04 11.87
CA GLU A 178 -2.38 -19.36 12.98
C GLU A 178 -2.85 -17.91 13.17
N MET A 179 -3.40 -17.29 12.13
CA MET A 179 -3.91 -15.91 12.19
C MET A 179 -5.30 -15.81 12.82
N ASP A 180 -6.04 -16.93 12.90
CA ASP A 180 -7.44 -17.00 13.39
C ASP A 180 -8.36 -15.91 12.77
N ALA A 181 -8.11 -15.55 11.52
CA ALA A 181 -8.83 -14.49 10.82
C ALA A 181 -10.12 -15.02 10.20
N THR A 182 -11.25 -14.36 10.45
CA THR A 182 -12.53 -14.63 9.78
C THR A 182 -12.67 -13.85 8.47
N ASP A 183 -12.07 -12.68 8.39
CA ASP A 183 -12.25 -11.72 7.32
C ASP A 183 -10.90 -11.12 6.91
N MET A 184 -10.69 -10.94 5.61
CA MET A 184 -9.55 -10.25 5.02
C MET A 184 -10.06 -8.99 4.32
N ILE A 185 -9.64 -7.84 4.83
CA ILE A 185 -9.98 -6.53 4.27
C ILE A 185 -8.78 -6.02 3.47
N ILE A 186 -8.97 -5.88 2.16
CA ILE A 186 -7.98 -5.36 1.23
C ILE A 186 -8.28 -3.88 1.02
N VAL A 187 -7.36 -3.02 1.45
CA VAL A 187 -7.46 -1.57 1.23
C VAL A 187 -6.66 -1.22 -0.02
N GLN A 188 -7.36 -0.92 -1.11
CA GLN A 188 -6.73 -0.57 -2.37
C GLN A 188 -6.52 0.95 -2.46
N ILE A 189 -5.31 1.35 -2.85
CA ILE A 189 -4.98 2.77 -3.10
C ILE A 189 -4.80 3.09 -4.59
N THR A 190 -4.56 2.07 -5.41
CA THR A 190 -4.37 2.20 -6.86
C THR A 190 -5.55 1.56 -7.58
N PRO A 191 -6.39 2.32 -8.29
CA PRO A 191 -7.59 1.77 -8.92
C PRO A 191 -7.25 0.74 -10.01
N PHE A 192 -8.09 -0.28 -10.16
CA PHE A 192 -7.93 -1.26 -11.23
C PHE A 192 -8.22 -0.67 -12.61
N VAL A 193 -9.24 0.18 -12.70
CA VAL A 193 -9.72 0.79 -13.94
C VAL A 193 -9.40 2.28 -13.91
N ASP A 194 -8.82 2.77 -15.01
CA ASP A 194 -8.64 4.19 -15.28
C ASP A 194 -9.27 4.48 -16.64
N SER A 195 -10.27 5.36 -16.68
CA SER A 195 -10.97 5.76 -17.91
C SER A 195 -10.19 6.78 -18.73
N ASP A 196 -9.19 7.45 -18.15
CA ASP A 196 -8.43 8.50 -18.81
C ASP A 196 -7.02 8.04 -19.19
N VAL A 197 -6.93 7.39 -20.35
CA VAL A 197 -5.66 6.98 -20.98
C VAL A 197 -5.31 7.90 -22.16
N SER A 198 -5.78 9.15 -22.12
CA SER A 198 -5.79 10.08 -23.26
C SER A 198 -4.41 10.70 -23.61
N GLY A 199 -3.39 9.85 -23.75
CA GLY A 199 -2.34 10.04 -24.75
C GLY A 199 -1.02 10.69 -24.30
N ALA A 200 -0.95 11.43 -23.19
CA ALA A 200 0.32 12.00 -22.74
C ALA A 200 1.28 10.91 -22.20
N LEU A 201 2.59 11.14 -22.31
CA LEU A 201 3.60 10.18 -21.83
C LEU A 201 3.51 9.94 -20.31
N GLY A 202 3.11 10.94 -19.54
CA GLY A 202 2.87 10.84 -18.10
C GLY A 202 1.75 9.85 -17.79
N ASP A 203 0.57 10.04 -18.40
CA ASP A 203 -0.59 9.17 -18.20
C ASP A 203 -0.31 7.71 -18.58
N ARG A 204 0.42 7.49 -19.69
CA ARG A 204 0.83 6.15 -20.11
C ARG A 204 1.79 5.50 -19.10
N THR A 205 2.78 6.25 -18.62
CA THR A 205 3.76 5.75 -17.64
C THR A 205 3.10 5.46 -16.29
N ARG A 206 2.19 6.33 -15.85
CA ARG A 206 1.33 6.12 -14.69
C ARG A 206 0.55 4.83 -14.86
N ARG A 207 -0.17 4.67 -15.96
CA ARG A 207 -1.02 3.49 -16.20
C ARG A 207 -0.23 2.18 -16.25
N VAL A 208 0.95 2.18 -16.87
CA VAL A 208 1.85 1.01 -16.86
C VAL A 208 2.22 0.62 -15.43
N SER A 209 2.56 1.61 -14.60
CA SER A 209 2.90 1.37 -13.19
C SER A 209 1.71 0.83 -12.40
N GLU A 210 0.51 1.36 -12.63
CA GLU A 210 -0.71 0.91 -11.95
C GLU A 210 -1.13 -0.50 -12.34
N ILE A 211 -1.01 -0.84 -13.63
CA ILE A 211 -1.21 -2.21 -14.11
C ILE A 211 -0.19 -3.14 -13.43
N GLY A 212 1.10 -2.76 -13.40
CA GLY A 212 2.15 -3.53 -12.75
C GLY A 212 1.85 -3.80 -11.28
N PHE A 213 1.47 -2.77 -10.53
CA PHE A 213 1.16 -2.87 -9.10
C PHE A 213 -0.12 -3.62 -8.77
N ASN A 214 -1.10 -3.63 -9.68
CA ASN A 214 -2.35 -4.37 -9.50
C ASN A 214 -2.29 -5.81 -10.04
N ALA A 215 -1.34 -6.13 -10.92
CA ALA A 215 -1.30 -7.42 -11.61
C ALA A 215 -1.21 -8.62 -10.65
N CYS A 216 -0.39 -8.53 -9.60
CA CYS A 216 -0.27 -9.60 -8.61
C CYS A 216 -1.55 -9.74 -7.78
N LEU A 217 -2.11 -8.63 -7.29
CA LEU A 217 -3.35 -8.64 -6.52
C LEU A 217 -4.52 -9.21 -7.34
N LEU A 218 -4.67 -8.80 -8.60
CA LEU A 218 -5.72 -9.33 -9.48
C LEU A 218 -5.60 -10.84 -9.68
N ARG A 219 -4.38 -11.34 -9.84
CA ARG A 219 -4.12 -12.77 -9.97
C ARG A 219 -4.47 -13.51 -8.68
N ASP A 220 -4.03 -13.01 -7.54
CA ASP A 220 -4.27 -13.63 -6.24
C ASP A 220 -5.77 -13.64 -5.91
N LEU A 221 -6.46 -12.53 -6.16
CA LEU A 221 -7.91 -12.42 -5.99
C LEU A 221 -8.66 -13.40 -6.87
N LYS A 222 -8.30 -13.51 -8.16
CA LYS A 222 -8.91 -14.49 -9.07
C LYS A 222 -8.75 -15.92 -8.55
N VAL A 223 -7.53 -16.29 -8.16
CA VAL A 223 -7.24 -17.62 -7.64
C VAL A 223 -8.04 -17.88 -6.37
N LEU A 224 -8.12 -16.92 -5.46
CA LEU A 224 -8.89 -17.06 -4.22
C LEU A 224 -10.40 -17.19 -4.49
N THR A 225 -10.97 -16.39 -5.39
CA THR A 225 -12.39 -16.51 -5.74
C THR A 225 -12.71 -17.86 -6.38
N GLU A 226 -11.86 -18.35 -7.29
CA GLU A 226 -12.02 -19.67 -7.93
C GLU A 226 -11.88 -20.82 -6.92
N LEU A 227 -10.88 -20.76 -6.03
CA LEU A 227 -10.70 -21.77 -4.98
C LEU A 227 -11.90 -21.82 -4.03
N LYS A 228 -12.50 -20.67 -3.73
CA LYS A 228 -13.70 -20.60 -2.90
C LYS A 228 -14.92 -21.19 -3.60
N GLU A 229 -15.09 -20.92 -4.89
CA GLU A 229 -16.15 -21.54 -5.69
C GLU A 229 -15.99 -23.06 -5.72
N ILE A 230 -14.81 -23.58 -6.05
CA ILE A 230 -14.53 -25.02 -6.07
C ILE A 230 -14.75 -25.65 -4.68
N SER A 231 -14.25 -25.02 -3.61
CA SER A 231 -14.43 -25.51 -2.24
C SER A 231 -15.89 -25.48 -1.78
N SER A 232 -16.77 -24.69 -2.42
CA SER A 232 -18.20 -24.68 -2.13
C SER A 232 -18.95 -25.83 -2.83
N LEU A 233 -18.44 -26.28 -3.98
CA LEU A 233 -19.01 -27.35 -4.78
C LEU A 233 -18.54 -28.74 -4.34
N GLU A 234 -17.30 -28.85 -3.87
CA GLU A 234 -16.71 -30.11 -3.45
C GLU A 234 -16.37 -30.12 -1.96
N GLN A 235 -16.56 -31.28 -1.32
CA GLN A 235 -16.16 -31.49 0.06
C GLN A 235 -14.64 -31.69 0.14
N CYS A 236 -13.88 -30.60 0.01
CA CYS A 236 -12.45 -30.66 0.16
C CYS A 236 -12.10 -31.04 1.59
N ASN A 237 -11.22 -32.04 1.79
CA ASN A 237 -10.78 -32.50 3.10
C ASN A 237 -9.41 -31.95 3.53
N ASP A 238 -8.72 -31.21 2.67
CA ASP A 238 -7.44 -30.58 3.02
C ASP A 238 -7.67 -29.42 4.01
N PRO A 239 -7.07 -29.47 5.21
CA PRO A 239 -7.21 -28.40 6.21
C PRO A 239 -6.77 -27.02 5.71
N ARG A 240 -5.70 -26.96 4.90
CA ARG A 240 -5.19 -25.68 4.37
C ARG A 240 -6.18 -25.06 3.39
N LEU A 241 -6.78 -25.88 2.52
CA LEU A 241 -7.78 -25.38 1.59
C LEU A 241 -9.05 -24.92 2.33
N LYS A 242 -9.44 -25.64 3.40
CA LYS A 242 -10.55 -25.21 4.27
C LYS A 242 -10.26 -23.88 4.97
N ALA A 243 -9.03 -23.68 5.44
CA ALA A 243 -8.63 -22.42 6.07
C ALA A 243 -8.76 -21.25 5.08
N ILE A 244 -8.19 -21.40 3.88
CA ILE A 244 -8.28 -20.40 2.81
C ILE A 244 -9.74 -20.13 2.42
N SER A 245 -10.56 -21.17 2.26
CA SER A 245 -11.93 -21.01 1.76
C SER A 245 -12.89 -20.39 2.78
N ARG A 246 -12.57 -20.46 4.07
CA ARG A 246 -13.36 -19.84 5.15
C ARG A 246 -13.18 -18.33 5.28
N ILE A 247 -12.05 -17.79 4.83
CA ILE A 247 -11.76 -16.36 4.98
C ILE A 247 -12.68 -15.55 4.06
N ASN A 248 -13.44 -14.63 4.64
CA ASN A 248 -14.27 -13.72 3.88
C ASN A 248 -13.43 -12.62 3.24
N LEU A 249 -13.58 -12.40 1.94
CA LEU A 249 -12.84 -11.37 1.21
C LEU A 249 -13.66 -10.09 1.12
N HIS A 250 -13.00 -8.99 1.44
CA HIS A 250 -13.55 -7.64 1.38
C HIS A 250 -12.56 -6.71 0.70
N LEU A 251 -13.06 -5.84 -0.16
CA LEU A 251 -12.25 -4.85 -0.88
C LEU A 251 -12.81 -3.46 -0.60
N ILE A 252 -11.95 -2.58 -0.08
CA ILE A 252 -12.23 -1.14 0.00
C ILE A 252 -11.50 -0.49 -1.17
N SER A 253 -12.26 -0.15 -2.20
CA SER A 253 -11.76 0.52 -3.39
C SER A 253 -11.49 2.00 -3.12
N PRO A 254 -10.49 2.61 -3.77
CA PRO A 254 -10.26 4.04 -3.66
C PRO A 254 -11.43 4.80 -4.33
N PRO A 255 -11.86 5.96 -3.79
CA PRO A 255 -12.85 6.79 -4.45
C PRO A 255 -12.32 7.32 -5.79
N ALA A 256 -13.21 7.58 -6.74
CA ALA A 256 -12.84 8.04 -8.10
C ALA A 256 -11.94 9.29 -8.09
N SER A 257 -12.14 10.18 -7.10
CA SER A 257 -11.33 11.38 -6.88
C SER A 257 -9.85 11.11 -6.59
N ILE A 258 -9.46 9.91 -6.16
CA ILE A 258 -8.05 9.51 -6.05
C ILE A 258 -7.46 9.22 -7.44
N GLY A 259 -8.22 8.58 -8.34
CA GLY A 259 -7.78 8.32 -9.72
C GLY A 259 -7.61 9.58 -10.56
N GLU A 260 -8.40 10.62 -10.27
CA GLU A 260 -8.29 11.94 -10.90
C GLU A 260 -7.03 12.72 -10.49
N ARG A 261 -6.36 12.32 -9.39
CA ARG A 261 -5.11 12.95 -8.97
C ARG A 261 -3.97 12.46 -9.87
N GLY A 262 -3.40 13.38 -10.66
CA GLY A 262 -2.29 13.10 -11.59
C GLY A 262 -1.07 12.42 -10.95
N GLY A 263 -0.13 11.93 -11.76
CA GLY A 263 1.04 11.16 -11.28
C GLY A 263 1.89 11.89 -10.24
N ALA A 264 1.97 13.22 -10.32
CA ALA A 264 2.69 14.08 -9.37
C ALA A 264 2.09 14.08 -7.95
N SER A 265 0.85 13.63 -7.76
CA SER A 265 0.25 13.50 -6.43
C SER A 265 0.91 12.41 -5.58
N LYS A 266 1.51 11.39 -6.22
CA LYS A 266 2.12 10.23 -5.53
C LYS A 266 3.41 10.58 -4.77
N ILE A 267 3.99 11.73 -5.05
CA ILE A 267 5.20 12.26 -4.41
C ILE A 267 4.90 13.47 -3.52
N ASP A 268 3.66 13.95 -3.51
CA ASP A 268 3.26 15.12 -2.75
C ASP A 268 2.97 14.74 -1.30
N MET A 269 3.95 15.01 -0.45
CA MET A 269 3.91 14.70 0.98
C MET A 269 3.53 15.92 1.83
N ARG A 270 2.95 16.99 1.24
CA ARG A 270 2.47 18.15 2.02
C ARG A 270 1.45 17.73 3.07
N TRP A 271 1.43 18.41 4.22
CA TRP A 271 0.55 18.04 5.32
C TRP A 271 -0.93 18.20 4.95
N SER A 272 -1.29 19.26 4.22
CA SER A 272 -2.66 19.43 3.72
C SER A 272 -3.08 18.27 2.82
N VAL A 273 -2.19 17.80 1.94
CA VAL A 273 -2.46 16.71 1.01
C VAL A 273 -2.65 15.40 1.76
N LEU A 274 -1.81 15.12 2.77
CA LEU A 274 -1.98 13.94 3.62
C LEU A 274 -3.29 13.99 4.43
N LEU A 275 -3.73 15.16 4.89
CA LEU A 275 -5.02 15.33 5.55
C LEU A 275 -6.20 15.09 4.60
N GLU A 276 -6.12 15.56 3.36
CA GLU A 276 -7.13 15.29 2.32
C GLU A 276 -7.20 13.79 2.02
N LEU A 277 -6.06 13.12 1.81
CA LEU A 277 -6.00 11.67 1.58
C LEU A 277 -6.57 10.88 2.77
N ARG A 278 -6.28 11.30 4.00
CA ARG A 278 -6.88 10.72 5.21
C ARG A 278 -8.39 10.87 5.23
N ALA A 279 -8.91 12.03 4.84
CA ALA A 279 -10.35 12.27 4.78
C ALA A 279 -11.03 11.38 3.73
N LEU A 280 -10.46 11.27 2.53
CA LEU A 280 -10.93 10.38 1.47
C LEU A 280 -10.92 8.90 1.89
N GLY A 281 -9.86 8.47 2.58
CA GLY A 281 -9.79 7.10 3.12
C GLY A 281 -10.86 6.82 4.17
N ARG A 282 -11.20 7.80 5.02
CA ARG A 282 -12.30 7.68 5.98
C ARG A 282 -13.66 7.60 5.31
N GLU A 283 -13.92 8.47 4.35
CA GLU A 283 -15.16 8.47 3.58
C GLU A 283 -15.37 7.13 2.85
N ALA A 284 -14.31 6.59 2.23
CA ALA A 284 -14.35 5.29 1.57
C ALA A 284 -14.64 4.15 2.57
N ALA A 285 -13.98 4.15 3.72
CA ALA A 285 -14.21 3.15 4.76
C ALA A 285 -15.62 3.25 5.37
N GLU A 286 -16.12 4.47 5.61
CA GLU A 286 -17.48 4.70 6.13
C GLU A 286 -18.54 4.24 5.13
N THR A 287 -18.36 4.54 3.84
CA THR A 287 -19.23 4.07 2.76
C THR A 287 -19.26 2.55 2.71
N TRP A 288 -18.08 1.92 2.73
CA TRP A 288 -17.97 0.47 2.72
C TRP A 288 -18.60 -0.17 3.97
N LEU A 289 -18.40 0.39 5.17
CA LEU A 289 -19.01 -0.10 6.40
C LEU A 289 -20.55 -0.04 6.35
N GLN A 290 -21.13 0.99 5.70
CA GLN A 290 -22.57 1.11 5.52
C GLN A 290 -23.14 0.10 4.51
N GLN A 291 -22.40 -0.20 3.44
CA GLN A 291 -22.84 -1.08 2.36
C GLN A 291 -22.61 -2.56 2.70
N ASP A 292 -21.39 -2.88 3.11
CA ASP A 292 -20.87 -4.25 3.22
C ASP A 292 -20.46 -4.63 4.64
N GLY A 293 -20.31 -3.66 5.56
CA GLY A 293 -19.85 -3.93 6.93
C GLY A 293 -20.71 -4.94 7.70
N VAL A 294 -22.00 -5.05 7.36
CA VAL A 294 -22.93 -6.05 7.93
C VAL A 294 -22.61 -7.50 7.54
N LEU A 295 -21.77 -7.69 6.51
CA LEU A 295 -21.33 -8.98 5.98
C LEU A 295 -20.09 -9.54 6.69
N MET A 296 -19.33 -8.69 7.38
CA MET A 296 -18.15 -9.13 8.16
C MET A 296 -18.52 -10.26 9.13
N GLY A 297 -17.67 -11.27 9.20
CA GLY A 297 -17.86 -12.49 9.98
C GLY A 297 -18.91 -13.46 9.42
N LYS A 298 -19.63 -13.10 8.35
CA LYS A 298 -20.74 -13.90 7.79
C LYS A 298 -20.46 -14.40 6.38
N LYS A 299 -20.05 -13.51 5.47
CA LYS A 299 -19.75 -13.83 4.08
C LYS A 299 -18.88 -12.75 3.43
N SER A 300 -18.23 -13.10 2.33
CA SER A 300 -17.47 -12.14 1.53
C SER A 300 -18.38 -11.10 0.90
N SER A 301 -17.94 -9.84 0.86
CA SER A 301 -18.56 -8.83 0.00
C SER A 301 -18.01 -8.91 -1.43
N MET A 302 -16.82 -9.48 -1.60
CA MET A 302 -16.23 -9.79 -2.90
C MET A 302 -16.35 -11.28 -3.21
N VAL A 303 -17.28 -11.62 -4.11
CA VAL A 303 -17.52 -13.01 -4.56
C VAL A 303 -17.00 -13.23 -5.98
N GLU A 304 -17.05 -12.18 -6.80
CA GLU A 304 -16.55 -12.17 -8.17
C GLU A 304 -15.52 -11.03 -8.31
N MET A 305 -14.76 -11.05 -9.41
CA MET A 305 -13.92 -9.91 -9.78
C MET A 305 -14.78 -8.67 -10.02
N PRO A 306 -14.26 -7.44 -9.80
CA PRO A 306 -15.00 -6.22 -10.12
C PRO A 306 -15.60 -6.26 -11.53
N ASP A 307 -16.86 -5.85 -11.68
CA ASP A 307 -17.66 -6.00 -12.90
C ASP A 307 -16.93 -5.57 -14.19
N GLU A 308 -16.22 -4.45 -14.14
CA GLU A 308 -15.45 -3.93 -15.28
C GLU A 308 -14.32 -4.87 -15.71
N ILE A 309 -13.72 -5.57 -14.75
CA ILE A 309 -12.65 -6.54 -14.99
C ILE A 309 -13.24 -7.88 -15.41
N ALA A 310 -14.28 -8.34 -14.72
CA ALA A 310 -14.99 -9.58 -15.03
C ALA A 310 -15.48 -9.59 -16.50
N LYS A 311 -16.03 -8.47 -16.99
CA LYS A 311 -16.47 -8.31 -18.39
C LYS A 311 -15.37 -8.51 -19.43
N VAL A 312 -14.11 -8.22 -19.11
CA VAL A 312 -12.96 -8.39 -20.01
C VAL A 312 -12.34 -9.78 -19.89
N MET A 313 -12.51 -10.42 -18.74
CA MET A 313 -11.94 -11.74 -18.45
C MET A 313 -12.82 -12.91 -18.91
N ALA A 314 -14.13 -12.67 -19.08
CA ALA A 314 -15.10 -13.62 -19.61
C ALA A 314 -14.95 -13.83 -21.13
#